data_AF-A0A3C2BST4-F1
#
_entry.id   AF-A0A3C2BST4-F1
#
_cell.length_a   1.000
_cell.length_b   1.000
_cell.length_c   1.000
_cell.angle_alpha   90.00
_cell.angle_beta   90.00
_cell.angle_gamma   90.00
#
_symmetry.space_group_name_H-M   'P 1'
#
loop_
_entity.id
_entity.type
_entity.pdbx_description
1 polymer ?
#
loop_
_entity_poly.entity_id
_entity_poly.type
_entity_poly.pdbx_seq_one_letter_code
_entity_poly.pdbx_strand_id
1 'polypeptide(L)'
;AYRGRAAAAAAAGDWSAAVVDCFRALVRTAEDRNVLDARPGRTADEVAHELALPFSVAALRLAAAARTFDGIRYGNETAGQADYAAIRGLDTALQSLTPASADRPVDLPADRGQPAVPR
;
A
#
# COMPACT_ATOMS: atom_id res chain seq x y z
N ALA A 1 -3.57 -1.29 -15.54
CA ALA A 1 -4.64 -0.35 -15.96
C ALA A 1 -4.55 1.01 -15.23
N TYR A 2 -4.60 1.05 -13.90
CA TYR A 2 -4.65 2.30 -13.13
C TYR A 2 -3.47 3.27 -13.35
N ARG A 3 -2.21 2.79 -13.32
CA ARG A 3 -1.04 3.68 -13.57
C ARG A 3 -1.10 4.40 -14.92
N GLY A 4 -1.56 3.69 -15.97
CA GLY A 4 -1.72 4.28 -17.30
C GLY A 4 -2.77 5.38 -17.33
N ARG A 5 -3.91 5.16 -16.67
CA ARG A 5 -4.97 6.19 -16.54
C ARG A 5 -4.49 7.38 -15.70
N ALA A 6 -3.78 7.14 -14.61
CA ALA A 6 -3.20 8.19 -13.79
C ALA A 6 -2.25 9.09 -14.60
N ALA A 7 -1.38 8.49 -15.42
CA ALA A 7 -0.47 9.23 -16.29
C ALA A 7 -1.22 10.02 -17.39
N ALA A 8 -2.27 9.43 -17.97
CA ALA A 8 -3.09 10.12 -18.97
C ALA A 8 -3.84 11.33 -18.37
N ALA A 9 -4.41 11.17 -17.17
CA ALA A 9 -5.08 12.26 -16.45
C ALA A 9 -4.09 13.40 -16.10
N ALA A 10 -2.90 13.04 -15.61
CA ALA A 10 -1.84 14.02 -15.35
C ALA A 10 -1.41 14.78 -16.62
N ALA A 11 -1.30 14.09 -17.76
CA ALA A 11 -0.97 14.71 -19.04
C ALA A 11 -2.08 15.66 -19.53
N ALA A 12 -3.34 15.40 -19.17
CA ALA A 12 -4.49 16.26 -19.45
C ALA A 12 -4.66 17.41 -18.44
N GLY A 13 -3.83 17.48 -17.40
CA GLY A 13 -3.95 18.46 -16.31
C GLY A 13 -5.05 18.13 -15.29
N ASP A 14 -5.67 16.95 -15.37
CA ASP A 14 -6.63 16.45 -14.38
C ASP A 14 -5.89 15.75 -13.23
N TRP A 15 -5.34 16.56 -12.34
CA TRP A 15 -4.55 16.08 -11.21
C TRP A 15 -5.37 15.28 -10.20
N SER A 16 -6.65 15.63 -9.99
CA SER A 16 -7.54 14.91 -9.09
C SER A 16 -7.77 13.48 -9.56
N ALA A 17 -8.10 13.29 -10.85
CA ALA A 17 -8.23 11.95 -11.42
C ALA A 17 -6.88 11.21 -11.41
N ALA A 18 -5.78 11.91 -11.68
CA ALA A 18 -4.44 11.34 -11.64
C ALA A 18 -4.07 10.79 -10.26
N VAL A 19 -4.34 11.55 -9.19
CA VAL A 19 -4.15 11.14 -7.80
C VAL A 19 -4.98 9.91 -7.47
N VAL A 20 -6.29 9.95 -7.78
CA VAL A 20 -7.22 8.86 -7.48
C VAL A 20 -6.78 7.56 -8.13
N ASP A 21 -6.41 7.60 -9.42
CA ASP A 21 -5.97 6.41 -10.13
C ASP A 21 -4.57 5.97 -9.69
N CYS A 22 -3.68 6.89 -9.31
CA CYS A 22 -2.36 6.50 -8.79
C CYS A 22 -2.47 5.81 -7.42
N PHE A 23 -3.35 6.29 -6.53
CA PHE A 23 -3.62 5.65 -5.25
C PHE A 23 -4.18 4.24 -5.47
N ARG A 24 -5.15 4.08 -6.37
CA ARG A 24 -5.69 2.76 -6.74
C ARG A 24 -4.63 1.82 -7.31
N ALA A 25 -3.67 2.34 -8.08
CA ALA A 25 -2.56 1.55 -8.57
C ALA A 25 -1.64 1.06 -7.44
N LEU A 26 -1.40 1.92 -6.44
CA LEU A 26 -0.62 1.60 -5.25
C LEU A 26 -1.27 0.47 -4.46
N VAL A 27 -2.57 0.60 -4.14
CA VAL A 27 -3.33 -0.45 -3.43
C VAL A 27 -3.27 -1.76 -4.19
N ARG A 28 -3.57 -1.72 -5.50
CA ARG A 28 -3.54 -2.91 -6.33
C ARG A 28 -2.17 -3.60 -6.34
N THR A 29 -1.09 -2.82 -6.32
CA THR A 29 0.28 -3.38 -6.29
C THR A 29 0.60 -4.02 -4.95
N ALA A 30 0.12 -3.44 -3.85
CA ALA A 30 0.25 -4.06 -2.53
C ALA A 30 -0.54 -5.37 -2.43
N GLU A 31 -1.74 -5.42 -3.00
CA GLU A 31 -2.55 -6.64 -3.10
C GLU A 31 -1.86 -7.70 -3.97
N ASP A 32 -1.39 -7.33 -5.17
CA ASP A 32 -0.68 -8.25 -6.09
C ASP A 32 0.62 -8.80 -5.46
N ARG A 33 1.22 -8.06 -4.51
CA ARG A 33 2.41 -8.48 -3.75
C ARG A 33 2.08 -9.17 -2.43
N ASN A 34 0.80 -9.42 -2.16
CA ASN A 34 0.30 -10.05 -0.93
C ASN A 34 0.73 -9.32 0.36
N VAL A 35 0.91 -8.00 0.27
CA VAL A 35 1.14 -7.12 1.44
C VAL A 35 -0.19 -6.66 2.03
N LEU A 36 -1.22 -6.55 1.20
CA LEU A 36 -2.61 -6.33 1.62
C LEU A 36 -3.47 -7.49 1.11
N ASP A 37 -4.40 -7.96 1.94
CA ASP A 37 -5.43 -8.89 1.49
C ASP A 37 -6.46 -8.16 0.62
N ALA A 38 -6.79 -8.69 -0.55
CA ALA A 38 -7.80 -8.09 -1.42
C ALA A 38 -9.21 -8.23 -0.80
N ARG A 39 -9.82 -7.12 -0.38
CA ARG A 39 -11.19 -7.11 0.16
C ARG A 39 -12.02 -5.92 -0.34
N PRO A 40 -13.30 -6.14 -0.69
CA PRO A 40 -14.18 -5.04 -1.08
C PRO A 40 -14.47 -4.12 0.11
N GLY A 41 -14.62 -2.82 -0.17
CA GLY A 41 -15.05 -1.85 0.83
C GLY A 41 -13.95 -1.29 1.74
N ARG A 42 -12.67 -1.66 1.53
CA ARG A 42 -11.57 -1.08 2.31
C ARG A 42 -11.46 0.43 2.09
N THR A 43 -11.33 1.20 3.17
CA THR A 43 -11.15 2.66 3.12
C THR A 43 -9.68 3.04 2.86
N ALA A 44 -9.43 4.29 2.47
CA ALA A 44 -8.06 4.75 2.23
C ALA A 44 -7.24 4.81 3.53
N ASP A 45 -7.86 5.19 4.64
CA ASP A 45 -7.23 5.15 5.97
C ASP A 45 -6.83 3.73 6.39
N GLU A 46 -7.71 2.74 6.16
CA GLU A 46 -7.37 1.32 6.43
C GLU A 46 -6.19 0.85 5.58
N VAL A 47 -6.18 1.21 4.30
CA VAL A 47 -5.03 0.94 3.41
C VAL A 47 -3.74 1.54 3.96
N ALA A 48 -3.77 2.82 4.35
CA ALA A 48 -2.59 3.49 4.87
C ALA A 48 -2.10 2.87 6.18
N HIS A 49 -3.01 2.52 7.08
CA HIS A 49 -2.69 1.88 8.34
C HIS A 49 -2.08 0.49 8.15
N GLU A 50 -2.72 -0.37 7.35
CA GLU A 50 -2.24 -1.73 7.09
C GLU A 50 -0.87 -1.71 6.38
N LEU A 51 -0.65 -0.80 5.41
CA LEU A 51 0.64 -0.66 4.72
C LEU A 51 1.74 -0.06 5.61
N ALA A 52 1.39 0.76 6.60
CA ALA A 52 2.36 1.36 7.50
C ALA A 52 3.03 0.32 8.41
N LEU A 53 2.38 -0.83 8.65
CA LEU A 53 2.93 -1.91 9.49
C LEU A 53 4.22 -2.52 8.89
N PRO A 54 4.22 -3.06 7.65
CA PRO A 54 5.44 -3.56 7.01
C PRO A 54 6.34 -2.46 6.42
N PHE A 55 5.81 -1.23 6.22
CA PHE A 55 6.53 -0.09 5.65
C PHE A 55 6.53 1.12 6.58
N SER A 56 7.02 0.95 7.81
CA SER A 56 7.03 2.01 8.82
C SER A 56 7.70 3.32 8.37
N VAL A 57 8.77 3.23 7.56
CA VAL A 57 9.45 4.39 6.95
C VAL A 57 8.54 5.23 6.05
N ALA A 58 7.48 4.62 5.49
CA ALA A 58 6.52 5.27 4.61
C ALA A 58 5.22 5.68 5.33
N ALA A 59 5.06 5.40 6.62
CA ALA A 59 3.80 5.57 7.36
C ALA A 59 3.19 6.98 7.23
N LEU A 60 4.00 8.03 7.42
CA LEU A 60 3.52 9.41 7.29
C LEU A 60 3.07 9.75 5.86
N ARG A 61 3.79 9.22 4.87
CA ARG A 61 3.46 9.43 3.44
C ARG A 61 2.20 8.67 3.05
N LEU A 62 2.00 7.47 3.60
CA LEU A 62 0.78 6.66 3.44
C LEU A 62 -0.43 7.40 4.02
N ALA A 63 -0.32 7.92 5.25
CA ALA A 63 -1.39 8.69 5.88
C ALA A 63 -1.72 9.98 5.13
N ALA A 64 -0.71 10.68 4.60
CA ALA A 64 -0.93 11.84 3.74
C ALA A 64 -1.65 11.45 2.44
N ALA A 65 -1.23 10.36 1.79
CA ALA A 65 -1.84 9.89 0.54
C ALA A 65 -3.32 9.49 0.73
N ALA A 66 -3.66 8.83 1.84
CA ALA A 66 -5.04 8.50 2.18
C ALA A 66 -5.90 9.76 2.35
N ARG A 67 -5.41 10.74 3.12
CA ARG A 67 -6.11 12.01 3.31
C ARG A 67 -6.36 12.76 2.00
N THR A 68 -5.35 12.87 1.14
CA THR A 68 -5.52 13.49 -0.18
C THR A 68 -6.55 12.74 -1.03
N PHE A 69 -6.52 11.40 -1.02
CA PHE A 69 -7.48 10.60 -1.75
C PHE A 69 -8.92 10.83 -1.25
N ASP A 70 -9.14 10.81 0.07
CA ASP A 70 -10.46 10.99 0.66
C ASP A 70 -10.98 12.42 0.48
N GLY A 71 -10.10 13.42 0.59
CA GLY A 71 -10.43 14.82 0.28
C GLY A 71 -10.97 14.98 -1.14
N ILE A 72 -10.35 14.34 -2.12
CA ILE A 72 -10.81 14.38 -3.52
C ILE A 72 -12.11 13.58 -3.70
N ARG A 73 -12.20 12.39 -3.09
CA ARG A 73 -13.34 11.47 -3.31
C ARG A 73 -14.61 11.85 -2.59
N TYR A 74 -14.48 12.39 -1.39
CA TYR A 74 -15.58 12.62 -0.47
C TYR A 74 -15.66 14.07 -0.01
N GLY A 75 -14.55 14.82 -0.08
CA GLY A 75 -14.44 16.22 0.38
C GLY A 75 -14.58 17.29 -0.70
N ASN A 76 -14.78 16.92 -1.97
CA ASN A 76 -14.79 17.86 -3.11
C ASN A 76 -13.48 18.68 -3.28
N GLU A 77 -12.36 18.19 -2.74
CA GLU A 77 -11.07 18.86 -2.87
C GLU A 77 -10.45 18.65 -4.26
N THR A 78 -9.65 19.62 -4.69
CA THR A 78 -8.86 19.54 -5.92
C THR A 78 -7.40 19.25 -5.60
N ALA A 79 -6.80 18.33 -6.37
CA ALA A 79 -5.38 18.04 -6.25
C ALA A 79 -4.55 18.94 -7.17
N GLY A 80 -3.30 19.18 -6.77
CA GLY A 80 -2.28 19.77 -7.62
C GLY A 80 -1.29 18.75 -8.18
N GLN A 81 -0.41 19.24 -9.05
CA GLN A 81 0.71 18.46 -9.57
C GLN A 81 1.61 17.89 -8.46
N ALA A 82 1.80 18.64 -7.37
CA ALA A 82 2.60 18.22 -6.22
C ALA A 82 2.00 17.00 -5.51
N ASP A 83 0.67 16.95 -5.36
CA ASP A 83 -0.03 15.82 -4.74
C ASP A 83 0.11 14.55 -5.57
N TYR A 84 -0.06 14.68 -6.89
CA TYR A 84 0.17 13.58 -7.82
C TYR A 84 1.62 13.09 -7.75
N ALA A 85 2.60 13.99 -7.75
CA ALA A 85 4.01 13.63 -7.64
C ALA A 85 4.33 12.92 -6.32
N ALA A 86 3.73 13.36 -5.20
CA ALA A 86 3.91 12.74 -3.89
C ALA A 86 3.40 11.29 -3.87
N ILE A 87 2.20 11.05 -4.39
CA ILE A 87 1.58 9.71 -4.43
C ILE A 87 2.30 8.79 -5.42
N ARG A 88 2.68 9.31 -6.59
CA ARG A 88 3.48 8.54 -7.56
C ARG A 88 4.85 8.16 -7.00
N GLY A 89 5.50 9.09 -6.30
CA GLY A 89 6.76 8.83 -5.61
C GLY A 89 6.59 7.82 -4.48
N LEU A 90 5.45 7.78 -3.81
CA LEU A 90 5.14 6.78 -2.78
C LEU A 90 4.93 5.40 -3.41
N ASP A 91 4.10 5.30 -4.46
CA ASP A 91 3.88 4.07 -5.23
C ASP A 91 5.20 3.45 -5.72
N THR A 92 6.11 4.30 -6.22
CA THR A 92 7.43 3.86 -6.68
C THR A 92 8.32 3.40 -5.52
N ALA A 93 8.32 4.12 -4.40
CA ALA A 93 9.10 3.74 -3.22
C ALA A 93 8.62 2.40 -2.64
N LEU A 94 7.30 2.20 -2.52
CA LEU A 94 6.74 0.95 -2.00
C LEU A 94 7.10 -0.24 -2.90
N GLN A 95 7.14 -0.07 -4.22
CA GLN A 95 7.60 -1.12 -5.15
C GLN A 95 9.03 -1.58 -4.88
N SER A 96 9.93 -0.65 -4.52
CA SER A 96 11.33 -0.95 -4.24
C SER A 96 11.59 -1.41 -2.80
N LEU A 97 10.71 -1.08 -1.86
CA LEU A 97 10.84 -1.51 -0.47
C LEU A 97 10.49 -2.99 -0.35
N THR A 98 11.37 -3.72 0.32
CA THR A 98 11.07 -5.04 0.86
C THR A 98 10.21 -4.83 2.09
N PRO A 99 8.97 -5.37 2.16
CA PRO A 99 8.20 -5.33 3.38
C PRO A 99 9.03 -5.99 4.47
N ALA A 100 9.14 -5.35 5.65
CA ALA A 100 9.68 -6.05 6.80
C ALA A 100 8.83 -7.31 6.95
N SER A 101 9.45 -8.49 6.80
CA SER A 101 8.72 -9.76 6.85
C SER A 101 7.78 -9.70 8.05
N ALA A 102 6.47 -9.76 7.81
CA ALA A 102 5.58 -10.28 8.81
C ALA A 102 6.18 -11.64 9.11
N ASP A 103 6.81 -11.77 10.29
CA ASP A 103 7.45 -12.98 10.73
C ASP A 103 6.46 -14.10 10.46
N ARG A 104 6.76 -14.92 9.43
CA ARG A 104 5.99 -16.11 9.16
C ARG A 104 6.06 -16.87 10.48
N PRO A 105 4.94 -17.26 11.12
CA PRO A 105 5.04 -18.07 12.32
C PRO A 105 5.91 -19.24 11.95
N VAL A 106 7.07 -19.32 12.60
CA VAL A 106 8.01 -20.41 12.45
C VAL A 106 7.20 -21.69 12.60
N ASP A 107 7.13 -22.48 11.53
CA ASP A 107 6.71 -23.87 11.62
C ASP A 107 7.75 -24.53 12.50
N LEU A 108 7.50 -24.56 13.81
CA LEU A 108 8.28 -25.38 14.73
C LEU A 108 8.08 -26.80 14.25
N PRO A 109 9.14 -27.51 13.80
CA PRO A 109 9.00 -28.91 13.50
C PRO A 109 8.58 -29.62 14.79
N ALA A 110 7.32 -30.02 14.84
CA ALA A 110 6.89 -31.06 15.75
C ALA A 110 7.71 -32.31 15.39
N ASP A 111 8.37 -32.83 16.42
CA ASP A 111 9.06 -34.11 16.46
C ASP A 111 10.51 -34.15 15.98
N ARG A 112 11.42 -34.18 16.98
CA ARG A 112 12.38 -35.28 17.02
C ARG A 112 12.84 -35.61 18.44
N GLY A 113 12.33 -36.74 18.93
CA GLY A 113 13.12 -37.71 19.67
C GLY A 113 13.29 -37.48 21.17
N GLN A 114 12.37 -38.04 21.95
CA GLN A 114 12.76 -38.65 23.23
C GLN A 114 13.70 -39.83 22.94
N PRO A 115 14.94 -39.86 23.46
CA PRO A 115 15.60 -41.13 23.65
C PRO A 115 15.06 -41.73 24.95
N ALA A 116 14.28 -42.79 24.80
CA ALA A 116 14.13 -43.76 25.85
C ALA A 116 15.46 -44.52 26.07
N VAL A 117 15.59 -45.05 27.29
CA VAL A 117 16.37 -46.24 27.72
C VAL A 117 17.81 -46.01 28.25
N PRO A 118 18.39 -46.94 29.05
CA PRO A 118 18.01 -47.31 30.42
C PRO A 118 19.25 -47.56 31.35
N ARG A 119 19.06 -47.63 32.68
CA ARG A 119 19.57 -48.71 33.57
C ARG A 119 19.18 -48.47 35.02
#